data_AF-A0A964NFL1-F1
#
_entry.id   AF-A0A964NFL1-F1
#
_cell.length_a   1.000
_cell.length_b   1.000
_cell.length_c   1.000
_cell.angle_alpha   90.00
_cell.angle_beta   90.00
_cell.angle_gamma   90.00
#
_symmetry.space_group_name_H-M   'P 1'
#
loop_
_entity.id
_entity.type
_entity.pdbx_description
1 polymer ?
#
loop_
_entity_poly.entity_id
_entity_poly.type
_entity_poly.pdbx_seq_one_letter_code
_entity_poly.pdbx_strand_id
1 'polypeptide(L)'
;MILFLGLITQAQAQETNFSRDVATSIDRGLLWLDQQGAFNNPSSAGDAAGLVALTLLEKRASADQNAEPSGYINASPADQARIERVMSYIINRAAGNNFYAYRDGGDLMALSVYLRSGGPSQAGALNSIRSVFDRMAANQNGAGYWCYTNGDCNDSSTTQLTMAGLAAARGVFNEPAYSDPARLARLNQLAAASGAGYRANGMAGGLDPIERGHGYNAGSAPSYQQTASGLWGQIIGGADLNDTGVQAYLRWLRNRYNFQTTSAATGGWSLSYYYYLWSSAKSFTFLEDSGVLPA
;
A
#
# COMPACT_ATOMS: atom_id res chain seq x y z
N MET A 1 -1.09 -30.33 -37.47
CA MET A 1 -1.82 -30.23 -36.19
C MET A 1 -1.77 -28.78 -35.76
N ILE A 2 -2.84 -28.03 -36.00
CA ILE A 2 -2.92 -26.59 -35.71
C ILE A 2 -3.31 -26.48 -34.23
N LEU A 3 -2.37 -26.05 -33.39
CA LEU A 3 -2.66 -25.67 -32.01
C LEU A 3 -3.34 -24.29 -32.05
N PHE A 4 -4.62 -24.24 -31.67
CA PHE A 4 -5.32 -23.00 -31.39
C PHE A 4 -4.69 -22.36 -30.15
N LEU A 5 -3.96 -21.26 -30.35
CA LEU A 5 -3.69 -20.28 -29.30
C LEU A 5 -5.03 -19.67 -28.89
N GLY A 6 -5.51 -20.06 -27.70
CA GLY A 6 -6.65 -19.39 -27.08
C GLY A 6 -6.31 -17.92 -26.89
N LEU A 7 -7.01 -17.05 -27.62
CA LEU A 7 -7.08 -15.64 -27.32
C LEU A 7 -7.56 -15.51 -25.87
N ILE A 8 -6.72 -14.95 -25.00
CA ILE A 8 -7.15 -14.49 -23.68
C ILE A 8 -8.14 -13.36 -23.97
N THR A 9 -9.44 -13.66 -23.92
CA THR A 9 -10.46 -12.63 -23.91
C THR A 9 -10.28 -11.87 -22.60
N GLN A 10 -9.95 -10.57 -22.67
CA GLN A 10 -10.06 -9.68 -21.52
C GLN A 10 -11.46 -9.89 -20.92
N ALA A 11 -11.53 -10.19 -19.63
CA ALA A 11 -12.80 -10.28 -18.92
C ALA A 11 -13.56 -8.98 -19.20
N GLN A 12 -14.78 -9.09 -19.74
CA GLN A 12 -15.60 -7.91 -19.94
C GLN A 12 -15.90 -7.30 -18.58
N ALA A 13 -15.77 -5.98 -18.48
CA ALA A 13 -16.22 -5.21 -17.33
C ALA A 13 -17.65 -5.61 -16.98
N GLN A 14 -17.85 -6.28 -15.84
CA GLN A 14 -19.16 -6.77 -15.43
C GLN A 14 -19.55 -6.14 -14.10
N GLU A 15 -20.42 -5.14 -14.17
CA GLU A 15 -21.14 -4.70 -12.99
C GLU A 15 -22.13 -5.79 -12.54
N THR A 16 -22.03 -6.16 -11.27
CA THR A 16 -22.96 -7.08 -10.61
C THR A 16 -23.76 -6.31 -9.56
N ASN A 17 -24.87 -6.88 -9.07
CA ASN A 17 -25.58 -6.29 -7.94
C ASN A 17 -24.65 -6.11 -6.73
N PHE A 18 -23.81 -7.12 -6.47
CA PHE A 18 -22.79 -7.04 -5.42
C PHE A 18 -21.82 -5.88 -5.65
N SER A 19 -21.27 -5.72 -6.86
CA SER A 19 -20.29 -4.67 -7.11
C SER A 19 -20.89 -3.25 -7.05
N ARG A 20 -22.17 -3.09 -7.41
CA ARG A 20 -22.92 -1.85 -7.19
C ARG A 20 -23.18 -1.56 -5.72
N ASP A 21 -23.50 -2.57 -4.92
CA ASP A 21 -23.70 -2.42 -3.47
C ASP A 21 -22.39 -2.03 -2.79
N VAL A 22 -21.25 -2.59 -3.22
CA VAL A 22 -19.91 -2.20 -2.79
C VAL A 22 -19.62 -0.74 -3.16
N ALA A 23 -19.84 -0.35 -4.43
CA ALA A 23 -19.64 1.04 -4.87
C ALA A 23 -20.50 2.03 -4.08
N THR A 24 -21.78 1.70 -3.86
CA THR A 24 -22.69 2.50 -3.04
C THR A 24 -22.21 2.63 -1.59
N SER A 25 -21.66 1.56 -1.02
CA SER A 25 -21.11 1.56 0.34
C SER A 25 -19.85 2.42 0.44
N ILE A 26 -18.99 2.40 -0.59
CA ILE A 26 -17.83 3.30 -0.69
C ILE A 26 -18.30 4.76 -0.71
N ASP A 27 -19.27 5.11 -1.55
CA ASP A 27 -19.78 6.48 -1.63
C ASP A 27 -20.37 6.98 -0.30
N ARG A 28 -21.08 6.12 0.44
CA ARG A 28 -21.56 6.44 1.79
C ARG A 28 -20.41 6.65 2.78
N GLY A 29 -19.36 5.84 2.71
CA GLY A 29 -18.15 6.01 3.52
C GLY A 29 -17.44 7.33 3.23
N LEU A 30 -17.32 7.71 1.96
CA LEU A 30 -16.75 9.00 1.54
C LEU A 30 -17.58 10.17 2.05
N LEU A 31 -18.92 10.09 1.96
CA LEU A 31 -19.80 11.12 2.51
C LEU A 31 -19.62 11.26 4.02
N TRP A 32 -19.53 10.15 4.75
CA TRP A 32 -19.29 10.18 6.19
C TRP A 32 -17.94 10.83 6.53
N LEU A 33 -16.86 10.47 5.82
CA LEU A 33 -15.54 11.09 5.99
C LEU A 33 -15.58 12.61 5.74
N ASP A 34 -16.30 13.05 4.70
CA ASP A 34 -16.49 14.48 4.40
C ASP A 34 -17.22 15.19 5.55
N GLN A 35 -18.27 14.59 6.09
CA GLN A 35 -19.01 15.12 7.25
C GLN A 35 -18.16 15.18 8.53
N GLN A 36 -17.17 14.30 8.69
CA GLN A 36 -16.20 14.38 9.79
C GLN A 36 -15.12 15.44 9.55
N GLY A 37 -15.07 16.08 8.38
CA GLY A 37 -14.03 17.04 8.00
C GLY A 37 -12.71 16.38 7.59
N ALA A 38 -12.73 15.10 7.21
CA ALA A 38 -11.52 14.35 6.88
C ALA A 38 -10.84 14.89 5.60
N PHE A 39 -11.60 15.51 4.68
CA PHE A 39 -11.08 16.15 3.47
C PHE A 39 -10.82 17.65 3.60
N ASN A 40 -10.81 18.19 4.83
CA ASN A 40 -10.60 19.62 5.06
C ASN A 40 -9.12 20.01 5.12
N ASN A 41 -8.87 21.31 5.15
CA ASN A 41 -7.60 21.91 5.51
C ASN A 41 -7.83 22.86 6.71
N PRO A 42 -7.48 22.48 7.95
CA PRO A 42 -6.82 21.22 8.33
C PRO A 42 -7.76 19.99 8.26
N SER A 43 -7.19 18.82 8.00
CA SER A 43 -7.93 17.55 7.99
C SER A 43 -8.15 17.05 9.41
N SER A 44 -9.39 16.67 9.75
CA SER A 44 -9.70 16.03 11.04
C SER A 44 -9.06 14.65 11.20
N ALA A 45 -8.60 14.03 10.11
CA ALA A 45 -7.90 12.76 10.13
C ALA A 45 -6.44 12.87 10.62
N GLY A 46 -5.92 14.09 10.78
CA GLY A 46 -4.58 14.33 11.30
C GLY A 46 -3.52 13.56 10.51
N ASP A 47 -2.71 12.74 11.19
CA ASP A 47 -1.67 11.92 10.58
C ASP A 47 -2.19 10.94 9.50
N ALA A 48 -3.47 10.58 9.53
CA ALA A 48 -4.09 9.70 8.53
C ALA A 48 -4.58 10.44 7.26
N ALA A 49 -4.36 11.74 7.13
CA ALA A 49 -4.86 12.53 5.99
C ALA A 49 -4.42 11.98 4.62
N GLY A 50 -3.20 11.46 4.47
CA GLY A 50 -2.77 10.80 3.23
C GLY A 50 -3.62 9.57 2.90
N LEU A 51 -3.94 8.72 3.88
CA LEU A 51 -4.83 7.57 3.66
C LEU A 51 -6.25 8.00 3.29
N VAL A 52 -6.75 9.07 3.90
CA VAL A 52 -8.05 9.65 3.55
C VAL A 52 -8.04 10.18 2.12
N ALA A 53 -7.00 10.91 1.70
CA ALA A 53 -6.87 11.41 0.33
C ALA A 53 -6.89 10.27 -0.71
N LEU A 54 -6.24 9.14 -0.41
CA LEU A 54 -6.26 7.95 -1.27
C LEU A 54 -7.66 7.38 -1.48
N THR A 55 -8.60 7.53 -0.53
CA THR A 55 -9.98 7.05 -0.73
C THR A 55 -10.70 7.74 -1.89
N LEU A 56 -10.31 8.98 -2.23
CA LEU A 56 -10.81 9.71 -3.39
C LEU A 56 -9.93 9.47 -4.62
N LEU A 57 -8.60 9.52 -4.47
CA LEU A 57 -7.66 9.34 -5.57
C LEU A 57 -7.72 7.93 -6.18
N GLU A 58 -7.95 6.91 -5.36
CA GLU A 58 -8.04 5.51 -5.79
C GLU A 58 -9.49 5.04 -6.03
N LYS A 59 -10.47 5.94 -5.91
CA LYS A 59 -11.87 5.62 -6.23
C LYS A 59 -11.98 5.19 -7.69
N ARG A 60 -12.51 3.99 -7.92
CA ARG A 60 -12.68 3.41 -9.26
C ARG A 60 -13.64 4.23 -10.11
N ALA A 61 -13.41 4.26 -11.41
CA ALA A 61 -14.23 5.01 -12.37
C ALA A 61 -15.67 4.48 -12.51
N SER A 62 -15.93 3.22 -12.13
CA SER A 62 -17.26 2.61 -12.14
C SER A 62 -17.42 1.55 -11.05
N ALA A 63 -18.59 0.90 -10.99
CA ALA A 63 -18.85 -0.22 -10.10
C ALA A 63 -18.25 -1.54 -10.59
N ASP A 64 -17.53 -1.55 -11.72
CA ASP A 64 -16.72 -2.70 -12.11
C ASP A 64 -15.51 -2.84 -11.17
N GLN A 65 -15.29 -4.06 -10.67
CA GLN A 65 -14.17 -4.35 -9.77
C GLN A 65 -12.82 -4.28 -10.47
N ASN A 66 -12.79 -4.29 -11.81
CA ASN A 66 -11.59 -4.10 -12.61
C ASN A 66 -11.45 -2.66 -13.14
N ALA A 67 -12.39 -1.76 -12.84
CA ALA A 67 -12.28 -0.38 -13.29
C ALA A 67 -11.05 0.30 -12.68
N GLU A 68 -10.31 1.01 -13.52
CA GLU A 68 -9.13 1.77 -13.11
C GLU A 68 -9.46 2.83 -12.05
N PRO A 69 -8.50 3.15 -11.16
CA PRO A 69 -8.57 4.33 -10.30
C PRO A 69 -8.80 5.61 -11.12
N SER A 70 -9.70 6.47 -10.66
CA SER A 70 -9.99 7.75 -11.31
C SER A 70 -8.78 8.69 -11.28
N GLY A 71 -8.04 8.70 -10.18
CA GLY A 71 -7.03 9.73 -9.92
C GLY A 71 -7.65 11.13 -9.83
N TYR A 72 -6.82 12.18 -9.86
CA TYR A 72 -7.31 13.55 -9.79
C TYR A 72 -8.04 13.99 -11.06
N ILE A 73 -7.42 13.84 -12.24
CA ILE A 73 -7.94 14.45 -13.47
C ILE A 73 -9.29 13.88 -13.91
N ASN A 74 -9.57 12.61 -13.59
CA ASN A 74 -10.85 11.97 -13.93
C ASN A 74 -11.85 11.97 -12.76
N ALA A 75 -11.48 12.50 -11.58
CA ALA A 75 -12.41 12.64 -10.48
C ALA A 75 -13.54 13.64 -10.80
N SER A 76 -14.68 13.47 -10.14
CA SER A 76 -15.78 14.45 -10.24
C SER A 76 -15.33 15.83 -9.77
N PRO A 77 -15.93 16.95 -10.25
CA PRO A 77 -15.57 18.29 -9.76
C PRO A 77 -15.67 18.45 -8.24
N ALA A 78 -16.63 17.76 -7.61
CA ALA A 78 -16.79 17.75 -6.16
C ALA A 78 -15.64 17.00 -5.46
N ASP A 79 -15.21 15.87 -6.01
CA ASP A 79 -14.10 15.09 -5.47
C ASP A 79 -12.75 15.77 -5.73
N GLN A 80 -12.56 16.43 -6.89
CA GLN A 80 -11.39 17.27 -7.15
C GLN A 80 -11.28 18.38 -6.09
N ALA A 81 -12.37 19.07 -5.76
CA ALA A 81 -12.36 20.08 -4.71
C ALA A 81 -12.01 19.51 -3.32
N ARG A 82 -12.47 18.30 -2.99
CA ARG A 82 -12.11 17.60 -1.75
C ARG A 82 -10.63 17.19 -1.73
N ILE A 83 -10.13 16.64 -2.84
CA ILE A 83 -8.73 16.26 -3.01
C ILE A 83 -7.84 17.50 -2.85
N GLU A 84 -8.13 18.61 -3.53
CA GLU A 84 -7.34 19.84 -3.42
C GLU A 84 -7.23 20.35 -1.97
N ARG A 85 -8.33 20.31 -1.21
CA ARG A 85 -8.33 20.72 0.20
C ARG A 85 -7.40 19.85 1.04
N VAL A 86 -7.58 18.53 1.01
CA VAL A 86 -6.73 17.63 1.82
C VAL A 86 -5.28 17.61 1.35
N MET A 87 -5.03 17.70 0.04
CA MET A 87 -3.68 17.75 -0.51
C MET A 87 -2.97 19.06 -0.14
N SER A 88 -3.68 20.19 -0.09
CA SER A 88 -3.13 21.45 0.43
C SER A 88 -2.67 21.30 1.88
N TYR A 89 -3.45 20.61 2.73
CA TYR A 89 -3.05 20.31 4.11
C TYR A 89 -1.78 19.44 4.17
N ILE A 90 -1.71 18.38 3.36
CA ILE A 90 -0.55 17.47 3.29
C ILE A 90 0.71 18.20 2.79
N ILE A 91 0.59 19.00 1.73
CA ILE A 91 1.71 19.76 1.16
C ILE A 91 2.24 20.77 2.18
N ASN A 92 1.35 21.51 2.86
CA ASN A 92 1.76 22.52 3.83
C ASN A 92 2.49 21.93 5.05
N ARG A 93 2.20 20.69 5.44
CA ARG A 93 2.84 20.04 6.59
C ARG A 93 4.11 19.23 6.25
N ALA A 94 4.37 18.96 4.96
CA ALA A 94 5.39 18.01 4.53
C ALA A 94 6.84 18.40 4.93
N ALA A 95 7.14 19.69 5.05
CA ALA A 95 8.47 20.20 5.38
C ALA A 95 8.72 20.41 6.89
N GLY A 96 7.66 20.51 7.72
CA GLY A 96 7.76 20.95 9.11
C GLY A 96 7.73 19.84 10.17
N ASN A 97 7.45 18.59 9.78
CA ASN A 97 7.18 17.52 10.74
C ASN A 97 8.38 16.58 10.96
N ASN A 98 8.53 16.10 12.20
CA ASN A 98 9.40 14.98 12.56
C ASN A 98 8.90 13.67 11.95
N PHE A 99 9.79 12.71 11.70
CA PHE A 99 9.41 11.43 11.10
C PHE A 99 8.30 10.73 11.88
N TYR A 100 7.27 10.30 11.16
CA TYR A 100 6.23 9.42 11.69
C TYR A 100 5.81 8.45 10.59
N ALA A 101 6.12 7.16 10.74
CA ALA A 101 6.02 6.16 9.67
C ALA A 101 4.62 6.09 9.04
N TYR A 102 3.56 6.15 9.85
CA TYR A 102 2.18 6.10 9.37
C TYR A 102 1.81 7.32 8.53
N ARG A 103 2.11 8.51 9.03
CA ARG A 103 1.84 9.74 8.29
C ARG A 103 2.69 9.80 7.03
N ASP A 104 3.99 9.61 7.16
CA ASP A 104 4.92 9.82 6.05
C ASP A 104 4.71 8.78 4.95
N GLY A 105 4.45 7.51 5.30
CA GLY A 105 4.06 6.49 4.32
C GLY A 105 2.71 6.82 3.64
N GLY A 106 1.71 7.23 4.42
CA GLY A 106 0.39 7.66 3.94
C GLY A 106 0.46 8.85 2.98
N ASP A 107 1.18 9.89 3.37
CA ASP A 107 1.35 11.12 2.62
C ASP A 107 2.17 10.87 1.34
N LEU A 108 3.22 10.04 1.40
CA LEU A 108 4.03 9.72 0.22
C LEU A 108 3.21 8.96 -0.83
N MET A 109 2.33 8.03 -0.42
CA MET A 109 1.36 7.41 -1.33
C MET A 109 0.44 8.45 -1.98
N ALA A 110 -0.25 9.25 -1.16
CA ALA A 110 -1.23 10.23 -1.64
C ALA A 110 -0.62 11.27 -2.58
N LEU A 111 0.53 11.85 -2.20
CA LEU A 111 1.26 12.82 -3.01
C LEU A 111 1.69 12.23 -4.36
N SER A 112 2.16 10.97 -4.36
CA SER A 112 2.60 10.30 -5.58
C SER A 112 1.44 10.06 -6.54
N VAL A 113 0.30 9.58 -6.05
CA VAL A 113 -0.90 9.37 -6.89
C VAL A 113 -1.45 10.71 -7.37
N TYR A 114 -1.54 11.71 -6.49
CA TYR A 114 -2.00 13.05 -6.83
C TYR A 114 -1.17 13.69 -7.95
N LEU A 115 0.17 13.66 -7.83
CA LEU A 115 1.07 14.22 -8.84
C LEU A 115 0.92 13.51 -10.19
N ARG A 116 0.94 12.17 -10.19
CA ARG A 116 0.90 11.35 -11.41
C ARG A 116 -0.46 11.32 -12.09
N SER A 117 -1.53 11.65 -11.37
CA SER A 117 -2.89 11.72 -11.90
C SER A 117 -3.33 13.15 -12.29
N GLY A 118 -2.39 14.10 -12.38
CA GLY A 118 -2.63 15.44 -12.91
C GLY A 118 -3.08 16.47 -11.89
N GLY A 119 -2.78 16.26 -10.60
CA GLY A 119 -3.03 17.26 -9.55
C GLY A 119 -2.40 18.62 -9.87
N PRO A 120 -3.13 19.75 -9.75
CA PRO A 120 -2.67 21.08 -10.19
C PRO A 120 -1.49 21.62 -9.37
N SER A 121 -1.34 21.23 -8.10
CA SER A 121 -0.26 21.70 -7.22
C SER A 121 1.05 20.91 -7.41
N GLN A 122 1.46 20.67 -8.66
CA GLN A 122 2.55 19.73 -9.00
C GLN A 122 3.88 20.05 -8.33
N ALA A 123 4.33 21.31 -8.35
CA ALA A 123 5.60 21.70 -7.74
C ALA A 123 5.60 21.48 -6.22
N GLY A 124 4.49 21.83 -5.56
CA GLY A 124 4.30 21.59 -4.12
C GLY A 124 4.28 20.10 -3.78
N ALA A 125 3.57 19.31 -4.58
CA ALA A 125 3.52 17.85 -4.42
C ALA A 125 4.90 17.22 -4.60
N LEU A 126 5.63 17.55 -5.67
CA LEU A 126 6.97 17.00 -5.94
C LEU A 126 7.99 17.35 -4.85
N ASN A 127 7.99 18.60 -4.37
CA ASN A 127 8.86 19.00 -3.26
C ASN A 127 8.49 18.26 -1.96
N SER A 128 7.20 18.05 -1.72
CA SER A 128 6.71 17.29 -0.56
C SER A 128 7.11 15.82 -0.65
N ILE A 129 6.99 15.18 -1.82
CA ILE A 129 7.45 13.79 -2.07
C ILE A 129 8.92 13.64 -1.71
N ARG A 130 9.77 14.55 -2.21
CA ARG A 130 11.22 14.52 -1.95
C ARG A 130 11.52 14.67 -0.45
N SER A 131 10.89 15.64 0.22
CA SER A 131 11.06 15.88 1.66
C SER A 131 10.63 14.67 2.51
N VAL A 132 9.43 14.14 2.24
CA VAL A 132 8.89 12.98 2.96
C VAL A 132 9.74 11.74 2.70
N PHE A 133 10.14 11.50 1.45
CA PHE A 133 11.03 10.40 1.09
C PHE A 133 12.38 10.48 1.83
N ASP A 134 13.04 11.64 1.80
CA ASP A 134 14.36 11.80 2.46
C ASP A 134 14.25 11.57 3.97
N ARG A 135 13.18 12.07 4.59
CA ARG A 135 12.90 11.85 6.01
C ARG A 135 12.65 10.36 6.33
N MET A 136 11.91 9.64 5.49
CA MET A 136 11.73 8.19 5.63
C MET A 136 13.07 7.46 5.45
N ALA A 137 13.85 7.82 4.44
CA ALA A 137 15.13 7.19 4.11
C ALA A 137 16.18 7.32 5.23
N ALA A 138 16.11 8.40 6.00
CA ALA A 138 16.99 8.65 7.16
C ALA A 138 16.61 7.83 8.40
N ASN A 139 15.43 7.19 8.43
CA ASN A 139 14.89 6.51 9.60
C ASN A 139 14.74 4.98 9.41
N GLN A 140 15.22 4.41 8.30
CA GLN A 140 15.30 2.95 8.15
C GLN A 140 16.47 2.42 8.98
N ASN A 141 16.26 1.32 9.68
CA ASN A 141 17.31 0.66 10.44
C ASN A 141 18.10 -0.36 9.61
N GLY A 142 19.17 -0.90 10.21
CA GLY A 142 20.05 -1.87 9.54
C GLY A 142 19.40 -3.20 9.17
N ALA A 143 18.24 -3.53 9.75
CA ALA A 143 17.46 -4.72 9.41
C ALA A 143 16.42 -4.47 8.31
N GLY A 144 16.30 -3.23 7.81
CA GLY A 144 15.34 -2.86 6.77
C GLY A 144 13.97 -2.42 7.28
N TYR A 145 13.81 -2.15 8.57
CA TYR A 145 12.53 -1.78 9.18
C TYR A 145 12.49 -0.32 9.63
N TRP A 146 11.28 0.16 9.87
CA TRP A 146 10.99 1.44 10.53
C TRP A 146 10.17 1.19 11.78
N CYS A 147 10.44 1.98 12.81
CA CYS A 147 9.57 2.16 13.96
C CYS A 147 8.60 3.33 13.72
N TYR A 148 7.72 3.62 14.69
CA TYR A 148 6.76 4.70 14.57
C TYR A 148 7.42 6.06 14.30
N THR A 149 8.49 6.39 15.01
CA THR A 149 9.13 7.72 14.96
C THR A 149 10.63 7.68 14.69
N ASN A 150 11.22 6.50 14.48
CA ASN A 150 12.66 6.30 14.26
C ASN A 150 12.95 4.89 13.69
N GLY A 151 14.21 4.43 13.76
CA GLY A 151 14.65 3.09 13.34
C GLY A 151 14.88 2.09 14.49
N ASP A 152 14.41 2.35 15.71
CA ASP A 152 14.86 1.56 16.87
C ASP A 152 14.15 0.20 17.04
N CYS A 153 13.21 -0.13 16.15
CA CYS A 153 12.46 -1.38 16.20
C CYS A 153 12.22 -2.01 14.82
N ASN A 154 11.96 -3.32 14.82
CA ASN A 154 11.65 -4.10 13.62
C ASN A 154 10.14 -4.33 13.47
N ASP A 155 9.39 -3.24 13.41
CA ASP A 155 7.92 -3.26 13.38
C ASP A 155 7.39 -3.30 11.94
N SER A 156 6.65 -4.35 11.61
CA SER A 156 6.04 -4.58 10.30
C SER A 156 4.79 -3.72 10.07
N SER A 157 4.11 -3.28 11.13
CA SER A 157 2.91 -2.44 11.01
C SER A 157 3.24 -1.07 10.46
N THR A 158 4.36 -0.48 10.86
CA THR A 158 4.91 0.77 10.36
C THR A 158 5.65 0.59 9.04
N THR A 159 6.47 -0.46 8.94
CA THR A 159 7.27 -0.76 7.73
C THR A 159 6.42 -0.99 6.50
N GLN A 160 5.22 -1.57 6.64
CA GLN A 160 4.34 -1.70 5.48
C GLN A 160 3.90 -0.33 4.95
N LEU A 161 3.53 0.64 5.79
CA LEU A 161 3.11 1.94 5.29
C LEU A 161 4.26 2.70 4.61
N THR A 162 5.49 2.56 5.13
CA THR A 162 6.66 3.12 4.45
C THR A 162 6.92 2.43 3.12
N MET A 163 6.85 1.09 3.05
CA MET A 163 7.02 0.32 1.82
C MET A 163 5.98 0.66 0.74
N ALA A 164 4.72 0.89 1.12
CA ALA A 164 3.70 1.33 0.17
C ALA A 164 3.99 2.73 -0.37
N GLY A 165 4.43 3.65 0.50
CA GLY A 165 4.89 4.98 0.09
C GLY A 165 6.08 4.91 -0.88
N LEU A 166 7.07 4.05 -0.60
CA LEU A 166 8.21 3.82 -1.49
C LEU A 166 7.76 3.26 -2.86
N ALA A 167 6.85 2.28 -2.89
CA ALA A 167 6.34 1.79 -4.18
C ALA A 167 5.62 2.87 -4.99
N ALA A 168 4.82 3.73 -4.35
CA ALA A 168 4.15 4.83 -5.02
C ALA A 168 5.15 5.87 -5.56
N ALA A 169 6.15 6.25 -4.76
CA ALA A 169 7.19 7.21 -5.14
C ALA A 169 8.11 6.67 -6.25
N ARG A 170 8.28 5.35 -6.37
CA ARG A 170 9.03 4.73 -7.46
C ARG A 170 8.44 5.13 -8.82
N GLY A 171 7.12 5.16 -8.94
CA GLY A 171 6.43 5.62 -10.15
C GLY A 171 6.76 7.06 -10.50
N VAL A 172 6.91 7.94 -9.50
CA VAL A 172 7.25 9.35 -9.70
C VAL A 172 8.70 9.51 -10.15
N PHE A 173 9.66 8.93 -9.41
CA PHE A 173 11.08 9.11 -9.71
C PHE A 173 11.53 8.42 -11.01
N ASN A 174 10.74 7.48 -11.51
CA ASN A 174 10.97 6.82 -12.79
C ASN A 174 10.24 7.51 -13.96
N GLU A 175 9.33 8.45 -13.69
CA GLU A 175 8.58 9.15 -14.73
C GLU A 175 9.44 10.28 -15.33
N PRO A 176 9.58 10.39 -16.66
CA PRO A 176 10.46 11.38 -17.29
C PRO A 176 10.22 12.83 -16.84
N ALA A 177 8.97 13.21 -16.58
CA ALA A 177 8.60 14.54 -16.13
C ALA A 177 9.12 14.90 -14.72
N TYR A 178 9.35 13.90 -13.87
CA TYR A 178 9.70 14.07 -12.45
C TYR A 178 10.95 13.29 -12.03
N SER A 179 11.70 12.80 -13.02
CA SER A 179 12.86 11.92 -12.87
C SER A 179 13.82 12.39 -11.79
N ASP A 180 14.17 11.47 -10.90
CA ASP A 180 15.21 11.65 -9.88
C ASP A 180 15.98 10.33 -9.70
N PRO A 181 17.00 10.08 -10.54
CA PRO A 181 17.73 8.81 -10.52
C PRO A 181 18.42 8.51 -9.18
N ALA A 182 18.85 9.55 -8.46
CA ALA A 182 19.50 9.39 -7.16
C ALA A 182 18.52 8.89 -6.10
N ARG A 183 17.34 9.51 -6.00
CA ARG A 183 16.29 9.03 -5.09
C ARG A 183 15.72 7.70 -5.53
N LEU A 184 15.59 7.43 -6.82
CA LEU A 184 15.18 6.12 -7.33
C LEU A 184 16.16 5.02 -6.92
N ALA A 185 17.46 5.26 -7.04
CA ALA A 185 18.49 4.31 -6.61
C ALA A 185 18.42 4.06 -5.08
N ARG A 186 18.28 5.13 -4.28
CA ARG A 186 18.13 5.02 -2.82
C ARG A 186 16.85 4.27 -2.44
N LEU A 187 15.74 4.56 -3.10
CA LEU A 187 14.45 3.90 -2.90
C LEU A 187 14.56 2.39 -3.14
N ASN A 188 15.22 1.97 -4.22
CA ASN A 188 15.41 0.56 -4.53
C ASN A 188 16.28 -0.14 -3.47
N GLN A 189 17.29 0.54 -2.92
CA GLN A 189 18.08 0.01 -1.79
C GLN A 189 17.23 -0.17 -0.53
N LEU A 190 16.44 0.84 -0.15
CA LEU A 190 15.57 0.80 1.02
C LEU A 190 14.55 -0.34 0.89
N ALA A 191 13.89 -0.45 -0.25
CA ALA A 191 12.90 -1.49 -0.52
C ALA A 191 13.52 -2.90 -0.50
N ALA A 192 14.68 -3.07 -1.12
CA ALA A 192 15.39 -4.36 -1.12
C ALA A 192 15.82 -4.77 0.29
N ALA A 193 16.28 -3.83 1.12
CA ALA A 193 16.62 -4.07 2.52
C ALA A 193 15.41 -4.57 3.32
N SER A 194 14.23 -3.95 3.15
CA SER A 194 12.99 -4.40 3.80
C SER A 194 12.57 -5.80 3.32
N GLY A 195 12.65 -6.07 2.02
CA GLY A 195 12.34 -7.38 1.46
C GLY A 195 13.26 -8.47 2.03
N ALA A 196 14.56 -8.18 2.17
CA ALA A 196 15.51 -9.06 2.85
C ALA A 196 15.19 -9.23 4.35
N GLY A 197 14.80 -8.16 5.03
CA GLY A 197 14.36 -8.18 6.42
C GLY A 197 13.17 -9.13 6.64
N TYR A 198 12.13 -9.04 5.81
CA TYR A 198 10.98 -9.93 5.89
C TYR A 198 11.34 -11.41 5.67
N ARG A 199 12.24 -11.71 4.72
CA ARG A 199 12.75 -13.07 4.51
C ARG A 199 13.51 -13.58 5.72
N ALA A 200 14.41 -12.76 6.27
CA ALA A 200 15.26 -13.14 7.40
C ALA A 200 14.48 -13.36 8.70
N ASN A 201 13.37 -12.64 8.89
CA ASN A 201 12.59 -12.65 10.13
C ASN A 201 11.26 -13.42 10.05
N GLY A 202 11.07 -14.21 8.98
CA GLY A 202 9.90 -15.09 8.85
C GLY A 202 9.91 -16.21 9.90
N MET A 203 8.80 -16.35 10.62
CA MET A 203 8.60 -17.34 11.69
C MET A 203 7.91 -18.59 11.16
N ALA A 204 8.36 -19.77 11.59
CA ALA A 204 7.73 -21.04 11.23
C ALA A 204 6.27 -21.07 11.69
N GLY A 205 5.36 -21.53 10.82
CA GLY A 205 3.94 -21.70 11.18
C GLY A 205 3.61 -23.05 11.81
N GLY A 206 4.42 -24.09 11.58
CA GLY A 206 4.25 -25.40 12.22
C GLY A 206 3.25 -26.36 11.54
N LEU A 207 2.58 -25.97 10.45
CA LEU A 207 1.72 -26.86 9.65
C LEU A 207 2.44 -27.43 8.41
N ASP A 208 3.47 -26.73 7.91
CA ASP A 208 4.29 -27.16 6.78
C ASP A 208 5.76 -26.74 7.03
N PRO A 209 6.77 -27.57 6.72
CA PRO A 209 8.18 -27.25 6.98
C PRO A 209 8.68 -25.97 6.32
N ILE A 210 8.11 -25.59 5.18
CA ILE A 210 8.53 -24.40 4.43
C ILE A 210 7.69 -23.17 4.74
N GLU A 211 6.53 -23.30 5.39
CA GLU A 211 5.67 -22.14 5.64
C GLU A 211 6.32 -21.16 6.62
N ARG A 212 6.23 -19.88 6.31
CA ARG A 212 6.71 -18.80 7.16
C ARG A 212 5.65 -17.71 7.24
N GLY A 213 5.47 -17.12 8.41
CA GLY A 213 4.62 -15.94 8.60
C GLY A 213 5.37 -14.84 9.33
N HIS A 214 4.76 -13.67 9.44
CA HIS A 214 5.37 -12.52 10.13
C HIS A 214 4.40 -11.97 11.17
N GLY A 215 4.93 -11.56 12.33
CA GLY A 215 4.20 -10.88 13.39
C GLY A 215 4.31 -9.35 13.31
N TYR A 216 3.78 -8.64 14.29
CA TYR A 216 3.93 -7.17 14.35
C TYR A 216 5.38 -6.74 14.50
N ASN A 217 6.16 -7.44 15.34
CA ASN A 217 7.61 -7.27 15.37
C ASN A 217 8.30 -8.51 14.80
N ALA A 218 9.50 -8.32 14.25
CA ALA A 218 10.38 -9.44 13.91
C ALA A 218 10.49 -10.43 15.09
N GLY A 219 10.39 -11.73 14.80
CA GLY A 219 10.41 -12.79 15.82
C GLY A 219 9.10 -12.99 16.59
N SER A 220 8.08 -12.14 16.40
CA SER A 220 6.77 -12.32 17.05
C SER A 220 5.91 -13.37 16.34
N ALA A 221 4.92 -13.90 17.06
CA ALA A 221 3.95 -14.84 16.50
C ALA A 221 3.29 -14.28 15.23
N PRO A 222 3.22 -15.06 14.14
CA PRO A 222 2.62 -14.62 12.90
C PRO A 222 1.15 -14.18 13.01
N SER A 223 0.80 -13.16 12.25
CA SER A 223 -0.57 -12.70 12.05
C SER A 223 -0.90 -12.60 10.56
N TYR A 224 -2.19 -12.62 10.21
CA TYR A 224 -2.58 -12.49 8.80
C TYR A 224 -2.14 -11.16 8.20
N GLN A 225 -2.34 -10.06 8.93
CA GLN A 225 -2.04 -8.71 8.43
C GLN A 225 -0.55 -8.57 8.13
N GLN A 226 0.28 -9.01 9.08
CA GLN A 226 1.72 -8.80 8.97
C GLN A 226 2.38 -9.81 8.04
N THR A 227 1.81 -11.02 7.93
CA THR A 227 2.24 -11.97 6.89
C THR A 227 1.86 -11.46 5.50
N ALA A 228 0.63 -10.98 5.28
CA ALA A 228 0.27 -10.35 4.01
C ALA A 228 1.19 -9.14 3.72
N SER A 229 1.47 -8.30 4.71
CA SER A 229 2.35 -7.15 4.53
C SER A 229 3.80 -7.51 4.22
N GLY A 230 4.35 -8.54 4.86
CA GLY A 230 5.67 -9.05 4.52
C GLY A 230 5.72 -9.76 3.16
N LEU A 231 4.61 -10.35 2.70
CA LEU A 231 4.51 -10.95 1.36
C LEU A 231 4.69 -9.88 0.28
N TRP A 232 3.89 -8.81 0.29
CA TRP A 232 4.04 -7.75 -0.70
C TRP A 232 5.25 -6.86 -0.46
N GLY A 233 5.72 -6.74 0.79
CA GLY A 233 6.99 -6.09 1.11
C GLY A 233 8.19 -6.77 0.44
N GLN A 234 8.20 -8.11 0.36
CA GLN A 234 9.20 -8.86 -0.40
C GLN A 234 9.12 -8.56 -1.90
N ILE A 235 7.92 -8.50 -2.47
CA ILE A 235 7.70 -8.23 -3.90
C ILE A 235 8.18 -6.82 -4.25
N ILE A 236 7.80 -5.79 -3.47
CA ILE A 236 8.31 -4.41 -3.68
C ILE A 236 9.82 -4.34 -3.52
N GLY A 237 10.40 -5.19 -2.67
CA GLY A 237 11.84 -5.37 -2.48
C GLY A 237 12.54 -6.14 -3.60
N GLY A 238 11.83 -6.54 -4.66
CA GLY A 238 12.38 -7.15 -5.86
C GLY A 238 12.26 -8.67 -5.94
N ALA A 239 11.55 -9.32 -5.00
CA ALA A 239 11.17 -10.72 -5.15
C ALA A 239 10.04 -10.86 -6.20
N ASP A 240 9.91 -12.05 -6.79
CA ASP A 240 8.79 -12.41 -7.65
C ASP A 240 7.92 -13.50 -7.01
N LEU A 241 6.87 -13.93 -7.72
CA LEU A 241 5.97 -15.00 -7.25
C LEU A 241 6.72 -16.30 -6.93
N ASN A 242 7.81 -16.62 -7.61
CA ASN A 242 8.53 -17.88 -7.48
C ASN A 242 9.64 -17.83 -6.42
N ASP A 243 9.90 -16.67 -5.81
CA ASP A 243 10.83 -16.53 -4.69
C ASP A 243 10.41 -17.43 -3.51
N THR A 244 11.39 -18.11 -2.92
CA THR A 244 11.14 -19.07 -1.83
C THR A 244 10.50 -18.43 -0.59
N GLY A 245 10.83 -17.17 -0.28
CA GLY A 245 10.24 -16.43 0.82
C GLY A 245 8.79 -16.02 0.52
N VAL A 246 8.53 -15.59 -0.71
CA VAL A 246 7.17 -15.29 -1.20
C VAL A 246 6.27 -16.54 -1.13
N GLN A 247 6.76 -17.68 -1.62
CA GLN A 247 6.04 -18.96 -1.56
C GLN A 247 5.82 -19.44 -0.12
N ALA A 248 6.78 -19.23 0.77
CA ALA A 248 6.64 -19.57 2.19
C ALA A 248 5.51 -18.78 2.87
N TYR A 249 5.40 -17.48 2.56
CA TYR A 249 4.36 -16.60 3.11
C TYR A 249 2.98 -16.89 2.51
N LEU A 250 2.91 -17.13 1.19
CA LEU A 250 1.70 -17.58 0.53
C LEU A 250 1.18 -18.89 1.13
N ARG A 251 2.07 -19.84 1.43
CA ARG A 251 1.71 -21.10 2.07
C ARG A 251 1.12 -20.90 3.46
N TRP A 252 1.75 -20.05 4.27
CA TRP A 252 1.26 -19.74 5.61
C TRP A 252 -0.15 -19.12 5.57
N LEU A 253 -0.37 -18.15 4.66
CA LEU A 253 -1.67 -17.50 4.47
C LEU A 253 -2.72 -18.50 4.00
N ARG A 254 -2.39 -19.32 3.00
CA ARG A 254 -3.29 -20.36 2.47
C ARG A 254 -3.70 -21.36 3.54
N ASN A 255 -2.73 -21.90 4.28
CA ASN A 255 -2.97 -22.93 5.29
C ASN A 255 -3.83 -22.43 6.47
N ARG A 256 -3.95 -21.11 6.62
CA ARG A 256 -4.74 -20.48 7.68
C ARG A 256 -5.95 -19.71 7.16
N TYR A 257 -6.19 -19.67 5.85
CA TYR A 257 -7.29 -18.87 5.31
C TYR A 257 -8.63 -19.27 5.95
N ASN A 258 -9.34 -18.27 6.47
CA ASN A 258 -10.66 -18.45 7.04
C ASN A 258 -11.53 -17.25 6.66
N PHE A 259 -12.63 -17.52 5.96
CA PHE A 259 -13.55 -16.50 5.47
C PHE A 259 -14.47 -15.92 6.58
N GLN A 260 -14.59 -16.60 7.73
CA GLN A 260 -15.49 -16.22 8.82
C GLN A 260 -14.80 -15.37 9.88
N THR A 261 -13.50 -15.57 10.10
CA THR A 261 -12.79 -14.96 11.23
C THR A 261 -11.28 -14.94 11.02
N THR A 262 -10.61 -13.98 11.66
CA THR A 262 -9.14 -13.93 11.78
C THR A 262 -8.62 -14.52 13.09
N SER A 263 -9.50 -15.10 13.92
CA SER A 263 -9.14 -15.65 15.24
C SER A 263 -8.19 -16.84 15.20
N ALA A 264 -8.04 -17.51 14.05
CA ALA A 264 -7.11 -18.62 13.88
C ALA A 264 -5.64 -18.17 13.81
N ALA A 265 -5.35 -16.87 13.64
CA ALA A 265 -4.00 -16.32 13.82
C ALA A 265 -3.93 -15.50 15.11
N THR A 266 -3.26 -16.07 16.11
CA THR A 266 -3.18 -15.49 17.46
C THR A 266 -2.22 -14.31 17.59
N GLY A 267 -1.38 -14.05 16.58
CA GLY A 267 -0.48 -12.88 16.55
C GLY A 267 -1.16 -11.55 16.19
N GLY A 268 -2.46 -11.57 15.90
CA GLY A 268 -3.27 -10.38 15.58
C GLY A 268 -4.06 -9.84 16.77
N TRP A 269 -4.96 -8.88 16.51
CA TRP A 269 -5.86 -8.29 17.51
C TRP A 269 -7.30 -8.21 16.99
N SER A 270 -8.31 -8.09 17.86
CA SER A 270 -9.71 -8.37 17.51
C SER A 270 -10.35 -7.46 16.44
N LEU A 271 -9.90 -6.20 16.28
CA LEU A 271 -10.44 -5.30 15.23
C LEU A 271 -9.53 -5.21 13.99
N SER A 272 -8.57 -6.11 13.85
CA SER A 272 -7.61 -6.14 12.73
C SER A 272 -8.18 -6.73 11.43
N TYR A 273 -9.49 -7.02 11.37
CA TYR A 273 -10.14 -7.65 10.23
C TYR A 273 -10.03 -6.81 8.95
N TYR A 274 -10.41 -5.53 9.00
CA TYR A 274 -10.30 -4.65 7.83
C TYR A 274 -8.85 -4.37 7.43
N TYR A 275 -7.95 -4.34 8.42
CA TYR A 275 -6.51 -4.22 8.17
C TYR A 275 -5.94 -5.46 7.47
N TYR A 276 -6.47 -6.65 7.78
CA TYR A 276 -6.17 -7.90 7.06
C TYR A 276 -6.67 -7.85 5.62
N LEU A 277 -7.92 -7.43 5.41
CA LEU A 277 -8.48 -7.33 4.06
C LEU A 277 -7.65 -6.39 3.19
N TRP A 278 -7.29 -5.20 3.71
CA TRP A 278 -6.45 -4.25 3.00
C TRP A 278 -5.07 -4.82 2.64
N SER A 279 -4.36 -5.40 3.62
CA SER A 279 -3.01 -5.95 3.41
C SER A 279 -3.01 -7.12 2.43
N SER A 280 -4.04 -7.97 2.49
CA SER A 280 -4.19 -9.14 1.62
C SER A 280 -4.59 -8.75 0.21
N ALA A 281 -5.55 -7.82 0.07
CA ALA A 281 -5.93 -7.28 -1.24
C ALA A 281 -4.71 -6.71 -1.96
N LYS A 282 -3.89 -5.89 -1.29
CA LYS A 282 -2.62 -5.41 -1.87
C LYS A 282 -1.70 -6.54 -2.28
N SER A 283 -1.54 -7.56 -1.45
CA SER A 283 -0.67 -8.71 -1.77
C SER A 283 -1.09 -9.41 -3.05
N PHE A 284 -2.38 -9.70 -3.18
CA PHE A 284 -2.90 -10.45 -4.32
C PHE A 284 -2.91 -9.60 -5.58
N THR A 285 -3.22 -8.31 -5.49
CA THR A 285 -3.09 -7.38 -6.62
C THR A 285 -1.64 -7.28 -7.11
N PHE A 286 -0.65 -7.14 -6.22
CA PHE A 286 0.76 -7.13 -6.65
C PHE A 286 1.19 -8.43 -7.34
N LEU A 287 0.66 -9.58 -6.93
CA LEU A 287 0.95 -10.86 -7.57
C LEU A 287 0.28 -10.97 -8.94
N GLU A 288 -0.99 -10.58 -9.04
CA GLU A 288 -1.75 -10.58 -10.29
C GLU A 288 -1.13 -9.63 -11.32
N ASP A 289 -0.82 -8.40 -10.91
CA ASP A 289 -0.24 -7.36 -11.76
C ASP A 289 1.21 -7.65 -12.16
N SER A 290 1.90 -8.57 -11.46
CA SER A 290 3.28 -8.92 -11.78
C SER A 290 3.42 -9.59 -13.16
N GLY A 291 2.36 -10.23 -13.65
CA GLY A 291 2.37 -11.03 -14.87
C GLY A 291 3.29 -12.27 -14.80
N VAL A 292 3.85 -12.59 -13.63
CA VAL A 292 4.74 -13.74 -13.43
C VAL A 292 3.90 -15.00 -13.27
N LEU A 293 4.16 -16.01 -14.11
CA LEU A 293 3.47 -17.29 -14.03
C LEU A 293 4.07 -18.18 -12.92
N PRO A 294 3.25 -18.98 -12.22
CA PRO A 294 3.74 -20.01 -11.31
C PRO A 294 4.64 -21.01 -12.06
N ALA A 295 5.81 -21.31 -11.49
CA ALA A 295 6.73 -22.34 -12.00
C ALA A 295 6.28 -23.77 -11.69
#